data_AF-A0A371DN66-F1
#
_entry.id   AF-A0A371DN66-F1
#
_cell.length_a   1.000
_cell.length_b   1.000
_cell.length_c   1.000
_cell.angle_alpha   90.00
_cell.angle_beta   90.00
_cell.angle_gamma   90.00
#
_symmetry.space_group_name_H-M   'P 1'
#
loop_
_entity.id
_entity.type
_entity.pdbx_description
1 polymer ?
#
loop_
_entity_poly.entity_id
_entity_poly.type
_entity_poly.pdbx_seq_one_letter_code
_entity_poly.pdbx_strand_id
1 'polypeptide(L)'
;LHVQKSRVLLSLRRIDPLRQVLRNHATIDRREYSVPYPNYLWHIDGYHKMIRWGIVFHGGADGFDRVVCSGTFCGSGMANE
;
A
#
# COMPACT_ATOMS: atom_id res chain seq x y z
N LEU A 1 26.02 7.47 -16.81
CA LEU A 1 25.21 7.84 -18.01
C LEU A 1 23.90 8.46 -17.51
N HIS A 2 23.78 9.80 -17.55
CA HIS A 2 22.62 10.51 -17.01
C HIS A 2 21.63 10.76 -18.16
N VAL A 3 20.64 9.90 -18.31
CA VAL A 3 19.63 10.03 -19.37
C VAL A 3 18.47 10.86 -18.83
N GLN A 4 18.05 11.87 -19.59
CA GLN A 4 16.89 12.69 -19.24
C GLN A 4 15.63 11.83 -19.10
N LYS A 5 14.88 12.00 -18.00
CA LYS A 5 13.61 11.29 -17.76
C LYS A 5 12.62 11.42 -18.92
N SER A 6 12.55 12.59 -19.54
CA SER A 6 11.70 12.87 -20.70
C SER A 6 11.98 11.90 -21.86
N ARG A 7 13.25 11.63 -22.15
CA ARG A 7 13.67 10.71 -23.20
C ARG A 7 13.26 9.27 -22.92
N VAL A 8 13.38 8.83 -21.67
CA VAL A 8 12.97 7.47 -21.26
C VAL A 8 11.45 7.31 -21.40
N LEU A 9 10.68 8.31 -20.96
CA LEU A 9 9.22 8.29 -21.07
C LEU A 9 8.73 8.29 -22.53
N LEU A 10 9.36 9.08 -23.41
CA LEU A 10 9.02 9.08 -24.83
C LEU A 10 9.32 7.74 -25.49
N SER A 11 10.45 7.12 -25.16
CA SER A 11 10.78 5.77 -25.65
C SER A 11 9.81 4.71 -25.15
N LEU A 12 9.44 4.74 -23.86
CA LEU A 12 8.46 3.82 -23.28
C LEU A 12 7.08 3.97 -23.91
N ARG A 13 6.62 5.21 -24.16
CA ARG A 13 5.37 5.49 -24.86
C ARG A 13 5.37 4.95 -26.29
N ARG A 14 6.53 4.98 -26.97
CA ARG A 14 6.66 4.48 -28.35
C ARG A 14 6.67 2.94 -28.41
N ILE A 15 7.29 2.28 -27.44
CA ILE A 15 7.44 0.82 -27.42
C ILE A 15 6.18 0.14 -26.87
N ASP A 16 5.57 0.71 -25.83
CA ASP A 16 4.42 0.12 -25.14
C ASP A 16 3.46 1.19 -24.58
N PRO A 17 2.66 1.84 -25.45
CA PRO A 17 1.71 2.85 -25.03
C PRO A 17 0.61 2.27 -24.13
N LEU A 18 0.24 1.00 -24.34
CA LEU A 18 -0.81 0.31 -23.59
C LEU A 18 -0.41 0.12 -22.12
N ARG A 19 0.80 -0.40 -21.83
CA ARG A 19 1.28 -0.52 -20.46
C ARG A 19 1.51 0.82 -19.78
N GLN A 20 1.89 1.85 -20.52
CA GLN A 20 2.02 3.20 -19.97
C GLN A 20 0.65 3.70 -19.47
N VAL A 21 -0.40 3.56 -20.28
CA VAL A 21 -1.77 3.94 -19.89
C VAL A 21 -2.26 3.11 -18.71
N LEU A 22 -2.05 1.79 -18.71
CA LEU A 22 -2.46 0.92 -17.61
C LEU A 22 -1.78 1.28 -16.28
N ARG A 23 -0.49 1.65 -16.29
CA ARG A 23 0.20 2.10 -15.07
C ARG A 23 -0.31 3.45 -14.58
N ASN A 24 -0.57 4.38 -15.49
CA ASN A 24 -1.14 5.68 -15.14
C ASN A 24 -2.55 5.53 -14.59
N HIS A 25 -3.36 4.62 -15.17
CA HIS A 25 -4.71 4.31 -14.71
C HIS A 25 -4.73 3.51 -13.39
N ALA A 26 -3.71 2.69 -13.13
CA ALA A 26 -3.56 1.95 -11.88
C ALA A 26 -2.99 2.81 -10.73
N THR A 27 -2.71 4.09 -10.97
CA THR A 27 -2.32 5.00 -9.89
C THR A 27 -3.56 5.26 -9.06
N ILE A 28 -3.67 4.55 -7.94
CA ILE A 28 -4.72 4.75 -6.94
C ILE A 28 -4.66 6.22 -6.53
N ASP A 29 -5.70 6.97 -6.87
CA ASP A 29 -5.83 8.36 -6.45
C ASP A 29 -6.14 8.35 -4.94
N ARG A 30 -5.11 8.61 -4.15
CA ARG A 30 -5.23 8.63 -2.70
C ARG A 30 -6.00 9.88 -2.32
N ARG A 31 -7.27 9.71 -1.95
CA ARG A 31 -8.07 10.81 -1.39
C ARG A 31 -7.41 11.32 -0.12
N GLU A 32 -7.11 12.60 -0.11
CA GLU A 32 -6.75 13.31 1.12
C GLU A 32 -8.04 13.57 1.90
N TYR A 33 -8.18 12.90 3.05
CA TYR A 33 -9.27 13.12 3.98
C TYR A 33 -8.72 13.72 5.27
N SER A 34 -9.47 14.66 5.83
CA SER A 34 -9.28 15.21 7.18
C SER A 34 -10.50 14.84 8.00
N VAL A 35 -10.30 14.16 9.13
CA VAL A 35 -11.37 13.90 10.08
C VAL A 35 -11.38 14.99 11.16
N PRO A 36 -12.54 15.33 11.74
CA PRO A 36 -12.64 16.47 12.63
C PRO A 36 -12.06 16.23 14.03
N TYR A 37 -12.01 14.98 14.51
CA TYR A 37 -11.58 14.62 15.86
C TYR A 37 -10.86 13.26 15.90
N PRO A 38 -10.01 12.98 16.92
CA PRO A 38 -9.45 11.65 17.17
C PRO A 38 -10.54 10.58 17.32
N ASN A 39 -10.24 9.33 16.94
CA ASN A 39 -11.15 8.18 16.95
C ASN A 39 -12.36 8.27 16.01
N TYR A 40 -12.43 9.28 15.14
CA TYR A 40 -13.53 9.43 14.18
C TYR A 40 -13.47 8.41 13.03
N LEU A 41 -12.25 7.97 12.66
CA LEU A 41 -12.02 6.99 11.61
C LEU A 41 -10.81 6.14 11.99
N TRP A 42 -10.90 4.82 11.82
CA TRP A 42 -9.79 3.90 12.07
C TRP A 42 -9.38 3.23 10.76
N HIS A 43 -8.08 3.25 10.46
CA HIS A 43 -7.49 2.51 9.35
C HIS A 43 -6.99 1.18 9.86
N ILE A 44 -7.52 0.07 9.36
CA ILE A 44 -7.04 -1.27 9.67
C ILE A 44 -6.45 -1.87 8.39
N ASP A 45 -5.17 -2.23 8.41
CA ASP A 45 -4.48 -2.83 7.28
C ASP A 45 -3.82 -4.17 7.67
N GLY A 46 -3.79 -5.09 6.70
CA GLY A 46 -3.25 -6.43 6.84
C GLY A 46 -1.96 -6.62 6.05
N TYR A 47 -0.86 -6.91 6.75
CA TYR A 47 0.40 -7.27 6.10
C TYR A 47 0.48 -8.78 5.88
N HIS A 48 0.16 -9.19 4.65
CA HIS A 48 0.05 -10.61 4.28
C HIS A 48 1.33 -11.21 3.67
N LYS A 49 2.47 -10.51 3.62
CA LYS A 49 3.67 -11.04 2.93
C LYS A 49 4.27 -12.28 3.61
N MET A 50 3.93 -12.53 4.86
CA MET A 50 4.38 -13.70 5.62
C MET A 50 3.30 -14.79 5.77
N ILE A 51 2.21 -14.71 4.99
CA ILE A 51 1.11 -15.69 5.06
C ILE A 51 1.56 -17.12 4.74
N ARG A 52 2.60 -17.29 3.92
CA ARG A 52 3.19 -18.62 3.61
C ARG A 52 3.73 -19.32 4.86
N TRP A 53 4.08 -18.56 5.89
CA TRP A 53 4.58 -19.04 7.17
C TRP A 53 3.49 -19.03 8.26
N GLY A 54 2.23 -18.81 7.89
CA GLY A 54 1.12 -18.71 8.85
C GLY A 54 1.10 -17.41 9.66
N ILE A 55 1.85 -16.39 9.23
CA ILE A 55 1.99 -15.14 9.98
C ILE A 55 1.30 -14.01 9.23
N VAL A 56 0.35 -13.37 9.90
CA VAL A 56 -0.32 -12.15 9.41
C VAL A 56 -0.29 -11.07 10.48
N PHE A 57 0.19 -9.89 10.11
CA PHE A 57 0.16 -8.72 10.99
C PHE A 57 -1.02 -7.84 10.61
N HIS A 58 -1.82 -7.46 11.60
CA HIS A 58 -2.88 -6.46 11.43
C HIS A 58 -2.49 -5.22 12.22
N GLY A 59 -2.52 -4.06 11.57
CA GLY A 59 -2.22 -2.76 12.17
C GLY A 59 -3.41 -1.82 12.06
N GLY A 60 -3.76 -1.16 13.16
CA GLY A 60 -4.75 -0.11 13.27
C GLY A 60 -4.11 1.26 13.48
N ALA A 61 -4.50 2.27 12.70
CA ALA A 61 -4.06 3.66 12.87
C ALA A 61 -5.27 4.61 12.96
N ASP A 62 -5.20 5.62 13.82
CA ASP A 62 -6.25 6.64 13.93
C ASP A 62 -6.20 7.60 12.73
N GLY A 63 -7.35 7.92 12.15
CA GLY A 63 -7.47 8.71 10.93
C GLY A 63 -7.22 10.21 11.14
N PHE A 64 -7.24 10.69 12.39
CA PHE A 64 -6.94 12.08 12.73
C PHE A 64 -5.43 12.35 12.71
N ASP A 65 -4.68 11.63 13.54
CA ASP A 65 -3.22 11.84 13.66
C ASP A 65 -2.39 10.87 12.80
N ARG A 66 -3.00 9.86 12.17
CA ARG A 66 -2.33 8.77 11.43
C ARG A 66 -1.30 7.99 12.26
N VAL A 67 -1.40 8.08 13.59
CA VAL A 67 -0.57 7.35 14.54
C VAL A 67 -1.06 5.89 14.58
N VAL A 68 -0.11 4.96 14.49
CA VAL A 68 -0.39 3.52 14.63
C VAL A 68 -0.73 3.26 16.10
N CYS A 69 -2.00 2.94 16.37
CA CYS A 69 -2.53 2.77 17.72
C CYS A 69 -2.61 1.31 18.16
N SER A 70 -2.71 0.35 17.22
CA SER A 70 -2.86 -1.07 17.60
C SER A 70 -2.18 -1.99 16.60
N GLY A 71 -1.30 -2.88 17.07
CA GLY A 71 -0.73 -3.96 16.27
C GLY A 71 -1.17 -5.29 16.86
N THR A 72 -1.97 -6.07 16.13
CA THR A 72 -2.30 -7.44 16.51
C THR A 72 -1.52 -8.41 15.62
N PHE A 73 -0.66 -9.20 16.26
CA PHE A 73 0.01 -10.33 15.63
C PHE A 73 -0.93 -11.53 15.70
N CYS A 74 -1.32 -12.06 14.54
CA CYS A 74 -1.95 -13.37 14.45
C CYS A 74 -0.90 -14.33 13.87
N GLY A 75 -0.23 -15.06 14.75
CA GLY A 75 0.58 -16.21 14.37
C GLY A 75 -0.25 -17.45 14.57
N SER A 76 -0.55 -18.18 13.48
CA SER A 76 -0.92 -19.58 13.65
C SER A 76 0.34 -20.28 14.15
N GLY A 77 0.38 -20.62 15.44
CA GLY A 77 1.37 -21.56 15.96
C GLY A 77 1.38 -22.77 15.04
N MET A 78 2.58 -23.21 14.64
CA MET A 78 2.76 -24.42 13.84
C MET A 78 2.07 -25.59 14.55
N ALA A 79 0.80 -25.82 14.21
CA ALA A 79 0.10 -27.06 14.46
C ALA A 79 0.41 -27.93 13.25
N ASN A 80 1.61 -28.48 13.25
CA ASN A 80 1.98 -29.56 12.35
C ASN A 80 2.44 -30.70 13.28
N GLU A 81 1.61 -31.73 13.37
CA GLU A 81 2.08 -33.12 13.47
C GLU A 81 3.22 -33.39 12.46
#